data_AF-A0A0A8WK80-F1
#
_entry.id   AF-A0A0A8WK80-F1
#
_cell.length_a   1.000
_cell.length_b   1.000
_cell.length_c   1.000
_cell.angle_alpha   90.00
_cell.angle_beta   90.00
_cell.angle_gamma   90.00
#
_symmetry.space_group_name_H-M   'P 1'
#
loop_
_entity.id
_entity.type
_entity.pdbx_description
1 polymer ?
#
loop_
_entity_poly.entity_id
_entity_poly.type
_entity_poly.pdbx_seq_one_letter_code
_entity_poly.pdbx_strand_id
1 'polypeptide(L)'
;MLKKTIALGFASLLLASPAWAAPDWSAVDRAIGRAGAEQPGGVHRYSFPRSDLSVTLDGVTIKPSLALGSWAAFQPMGDEAMVMGDLVLTHDEVNPVLSRLLASGFTITALHNHLLRSSPATMYMHIAGHGDPVKLAAALRQALSASRTPLAAPQSPSASAAASRLDLDVAALNRLMGGEGKTAGGILQYSFPRAERLMDGDMETPPTMGTATAINFQPTGDGRAAITGDFVLVANEVDPVLRVLRTNGIEVTALHNHMLNDEPRLFFMHFWANDDAAKLARGLRAALDRMNNQRS
;
A
#
# COMPACT_ATOMS: atom_id res chain seq x y z
N MET A 1 72.01 -4.56 0.71
CA MET A 1 70.91 -4.18 -0.22
C MET A 1 69.62 -4.09 0.57
N LEU A 2 69.19 -2.87 0.92
CA LEU A 2 68.06 -2.60 1.82
C LEU A 2 66.76 -2.53 0.99
N LYS A 3 65.82 -3.46 1.20
CA LYS A 3 64.52 -3.47 0.53
C LYS A 3 63.60 -2.42 1.18
N LYS A 4 63.23 -1.39 0.42
CA LYS A 4 62.20 -0.40 0.79
C LYS A 4 60.81 -0.99 0.51
N THR A 5 60.02 -1.17 1.56
CA THR A 5 58.59 -1.50 1.47
C THR A 5 57.81 -0.19 1.30
N ILE A 6 57.12 -0.01 0.18
CA ILE A 6 56.20 1.11 -0.04
C ILE A 6 54.81 0.65 0.37
N ALA A 7 54.24 1.28 1.42
CA ALA A 7 52.86 1.11 1.79
C ALA A 7 52.00 2.13 1.02
N LEU A 8 51.11 1.66 0.14
CA LEU A 8 50.08 2.49 -0.48
C LEU A 8 48.88 2.58 0.47
N GLY A 9 48.62 3.77 1.00
CA GLY A 9 47.38 4.06 1.72
C GLY A 9 46.23 4.28 0.74
N PHE A 10 45.19 3.45 0.83
CA PHE A 10 43.92 3.71 0.15
C PHE A 10 43.14 4.75 0.95
N ALA A 11 43.00 5.95 0.38
CA ALA A 11 42.08 6.98 0.90
C ALA A 11 40.68 6.69 0.36
N SER A 12 39.78 6.25 1.24
CA SER A 12 38.37 6.07 0.93
C SER A 12 37.71 7.45 0.78
N LEU A 13 37.48 7.90 -0.46
CA LEU A 13 36.59 9.04 -0.71
C LEU A 13 35.14 8.60 -0.44
N LEU A 14 34.56 9.08 0.66
CA LEU A 14 33.11 9.08 0.87
C LEU A 14 32.51 10.12 -0.07
N LEU A 15 31.96 9.67 -1.21
CA LEU A 15 31.08 10.49 -2.04
C LEU A 15 29.78 10.72 -1.26
N ALA A 16 29.59 11.92 -0.72
CA ALA A 16 28.31 12.33 -0.18
C ALA A 16 27.32 12.45 -1.34
N SER A 17 26.24 11.66 -1.32
CA SER A 17 25.12 11.86 -2.24
C SER A 17 24.57 13.28 -2.06
N PRO A 18 24.32 14.03 -3.14
CA PRO A 18 23.71 15.35 -3.02
C PRO A 18 22.34 15.21 -2.36
N ALA A 19 22.15 15.90 -1.23
CA ALA A 19 20.84 16.05 -0.62
C ALA A 19 20.07 17.09 -1.44
N TRP A 20 19.18 16.62 -2.32
CA TRP A 20 18.23 17.50 -3.01
C TRP A 20 17.20 18.01 -2.00
N ALA A 21 16.78 19.27 -2.18
CA ALA A 21 15.70 19.82 -1.38
C ALA A 21 14.43 19.02 -1.65
N ALA A 22 13.70 18.64 -0.60
CA ALA A 22 12.41 18.01 -0.77
C ALA A 22 11.47 18.94 -1.57
N PRO A 23 10.54 18.39 -2.37
CA PRO A 23 9.48 19.18 -3.00
C PRO A 23 8.77 20.10 -1.99
N ASP A 24 8.25 21.24 -2.47
CA ASP A 24 7.35 22.06 -1.65
C ASP A 24 6.01 21.33 -1.45
N TRP A 25 5.97 20.45 -0.44
CA TRP A 25 4.79 19.67 -0.09
C TRP A 25 3.57 20.54 0.20
N SER A 26 3.76 21.79 0.63
CA SER A 26 2.65 22.72 0.83
C SER A 26 1.97 23.10 -0.49
N ALA A 27 2.73 23.24 -1.57
CA ALA A 27 2.19 23.49 -2.91
C ALA A 27 1.48 22.25 -3.46
N VAL A 28 2.04 21.06 -3.24
CA VAL A 28 1.42 19.79 -3.60
C VAL A 28 0.10 19.59 -2.87
N ASP A 29 0.05 19.87 -1.56
CA ASP A 29 -1.16 19.81 -0.73
C ASP A 29 -2.26 20.75 -1.25
N ARG A 30 -1.90 21.98 -1.64
CA ARG A 30 -2.84 22.93 -2.25
C ARG A 30 -3.38 22.43 -3.59
N ALA A 31 -2.53 21.81 -4.42
CA ALA A 31 -2.92 21.27 -5.72
C ALA A 31 -3.85 20.05 -5.59
N ILE A 32 -3.55 19.13 -4.66
CA ILE A 32 -4.41 17.99 -4.30
C ILE A 32 -5.71 18.45 -3.61
N GLY A 33 -5.65 19.54 -2.85
CA GLY A 33 -6.78 20.08 -2.09
C GLY A 33 -6.92 19.50 -0.67
N ARG A 34 -5.88 18.88 -0.13
CA ARG A 34 -5.79 18.42 1.28
C ARG A 34 -4.34 18.23 1.71
N ALA A 35 -4.11 18.20 3.02
CA ALA A 35 -2.82 17.85 3.58
C ALA A 35 -2.49 16.36 3.34
N GLY A 36 -1.25 16.09 2.93
CA GLY A 36 -0.67 14.76 2.95
C GLY A 36 -0.08 14.40 4.31
N ALA A 37 0.25 13.14 4.49
CA ALA A 37 0.97 12.63 5.65
C ALA A 37 2.40 12.26 5.25
N GLU A 38 3.38 12.83 5.94
CA GLU A 38 4.77 12.39 5.80
C GLU A 38 4.92 10.94 6.27
N GLN A 39 5.69 10.17 5.51
CA GLN A 39 6.01 8.77 5.76
C GLN A 39 7.54 8.59 5.77
N PRO A 40 8.04 7.51 6.39
CA PRO A 40 9.44 7.13 6.25
C PRO A 40 9.90 7.10 4.79
N GLY A 41 11.16 7.53 4.56
CA GLY A 41 11.74 7.63 3.22
C GLY A 41 11.44 8.94 2.49
N GLY A 42 10.94 9.98 3.19
CA GLY A 42 10.61 11.27 2.57
C GLY A 42 9.37 11.23 1.69
N VAL A 43 8.56 10.18 1.83
CA VAL A 43 7.34 9.96 1.05
C VAL A 43 6.21 10.81 1.63
N HIS A 44 5.47 11.51 0.77
CA HIS A 44 4.31 12.31 1.15
C HIS A 44 3.03 11.65 0.60
N ARG A 45 2.17 11.16 1.51
CA ARG A 45 1.06 10.27 1.16
C ARG A 45 -0.31 10.91 1.36
N TYR A 46 -1.16 10.76 0.36
CA TYR A 46 -2.57 11.16 0.38
C TYR A 46 -3.47 9.93 0.38
N SER A 47 -4.51 9.95 1.21
CA SER A 47 -5.52 8.88 1.28
C SER A 47 -6.88 9.45 0.95
N PHE A 48 -7.66 8.78 0.11
CA PHE A 48 -9.02 9.14 -0.32
C PHE A 48 -9.96 7.94 -0.03
N PRO A 49 -10.41 7.78 1.23
CA PRO A 49 -11.33 6.70 1.57
C PRO A 49 -12.66 6.88 0.84
N ARG A 50 -13.19 5.79 0.27
CA ARG A 50 -14.51 5.73 -0.36
C ARG A 50 -15.63 5.65 0.68
N SER A 51 -15.72 6.67 1.53
CA SER A 51 -16.77 6.78 2.56
C SER A 51 -18.16 7.02 1.99
N ASP A 52 -18.25 7.33 0.70
CA ASP A 52 -19.49 7.40 -0.07
C ASP A 52 -20.08 6.01 -0.39
N LEU A 53 -19.27 4.96 -0.34
CA LEU A 53 -19.69 3.60 -0.65
C LEU A 53 -20.11 2.83 0.60
N SER A 54 -21.18 2.03 0.47
CA SER A 54 -21.58 1.01 1.44
C SER A 54 -21.40 -0.36 0.82
N VAL A 55 -20.15 -0.85 0.83
CA VAL A 55 -19.79 -2.15 0.24
C VAL A 55 -20.03 -3.27 1.25
N THR A 56 -20.65 -4.36 0.79
CA THR A 56 -20.82 -5.59 1.54
C THR A 56 -20.16 -6.77 0.82
N LEU A 57 -19.60 -7.72 1.58
CA LEU A 57 -19.09 -8.99 1.08
C LEU A 57 -19.31 -10.09 2.12
N ASP A 58 -19.89 -11.21 1.72
CA ASP A 58 -20.12 -12.40 2.57
C ASP A 58 -20.77 -12.06 3.93
N GLY A 59 -21.74 -11.13 3.90
CA GLY A 59 -22.47 -10.65 5.09
C GLY A 59 -21.73 -9.59 5.92
N VAL A 60 -20.53 -9.16 5.52
CA VAL A 60 -19.74 -8.14 6.21
C VAL A 60 -19.83 -6.80 5.47
N THR A 61 -20.23 -5.74 6.17
CA THR A 61 -20.07 -4.36 5.68
C THR A 61 -18.60 -3.95 5.76
N ILE A 62 -18.00 -3.63 4.63
CA ILE A 62 -16.58 -3.30 4.49
C ILE A 62 -16.36 -1.86 4.94
N LYS A 63 -15.55 -1.67 5.99
CA LYS A 63 -15.10 -0.32 6.37
C LYS A 63 -14.14 0.23 5.32
N PRO A 64 -14.15 1.55 5.03
CA PRO A 64 -13.19 2.12 4.10
C PRO A 64 -11.72 1.84 4.47
N SER A 65 -11.39 1.81 5.76
CA SER A 65 -10.06 1.48 6.29
C SER A 65 -9.67 0.01 6.14
N LEU A 66 -10.61 -0.89 5.83
CA LEU A 66 -10.33 -2.31 5.57
C LEU A 66 -9.80 -2.52 4.14
N ALA A 67 -10.49 -1.97 3.14
CA ALA A 67 -10.19 -2.23 1.73
C ALA A 67 -10.69 -1.18 0.71
N LEU A 68 -11.27 -0.04 1.13
CA LEU A 68 -11.83 0.97 0.20
C LEU A 68 -11.08 2.30 0.28
N GLY A 69 -9.78 2.23 0.58
CA GLY A 69 -8.91 3.40 0.70
C GLY A 69 -8.13 3.63 -0.58
N SER A 70 -8.58 4.55 -1.45
CA SER A 70 -7.72 5.01 -2.54
C SER A 70 -6.55 5.79 -1.96
N TRP A 71 -5.39 5.79 -2.61
CA TRP A 71 -4.24 6.56 -2.14
C TRP A 71 -3.29 6.93 -3.27
N ALA A 72 -2.47 7.95 -3.02
CA ALA A 72 -1.31 8.29 -3.84
C ALA A 72 -0.16 8.71 -2.93
N ALA A 73 1.04 8.24 -3.23
CA ALA A 73 2.26 8.51 -2.48
C ALA A 73 3.28 9.15 -3.41
N PHE A 74 3.85 10.27 -2.98
CA PHE A 74 4.84 11.04 -3.72
C PHE A 74 6.21 10.84 -3.07
N GLN A 75 7.20 10.48 -3.86
CA GLN A 75 8.59 10.35 -3.44
C GLN A 75 9.45 11.36 -4.21
N PRO A 76 10.35 12.10 -3.53
CA PRO A 76 11.29 12.99 -4.19
C PRO A 76 12.18 12.28 -5.23
N MET A 77 12.40 12.93 -6.37
CA MET A 77 13.29 12.49 -7.45
C MET A 77 14.02 13.72 -8.04
N GLY A 78 15.06 14.21 -7.36
CA GLY A 78 15.69 15.48 -7.73
C GLY A 78 14.69 16.64 -7.58
N ASP A 79 14.54 17.45 -8.64
CA ASP A 79 13.54 18.53 -8.70
C ASP A 79 12.13 18.02 -9.11
N GLU A 80 12.01 16.73 -9.42
CA GLU A 80 10.76 16.06 -9.76
C GLU A 80 10.28 15.17 -8.60
N ALA A 81 9.14 14.50 -8.79
CA ALA A 81 8.68 13.44 -7.93
C ALA A 81 8.22 12.24 -8.74
N MET A 82 8.38 11.06 -8.13
CA MET A 82 7.66 9.85 -8.51
C MET A 82 6.36 9.79 -7.72
N VAL A 83 5.24 9.50 -8.39
CA VAL A 83 3.96 9.19 -7.74
C VAL A 83 3.55 7.77 -8.08
N MET A 84 3.18 7.02 -7.05
CA MET A 84 2.50 5.73 -7.18
C MET A 84 1.16 5.82 -6.46
N GLY A 85 0.17 5.05 -6.91
CA GLY A 85 -1.14 5.05 -6.27
C GLY A 85 -1.96 3.81 -6.57
N ASP A 86 -3.06 3.69 -5.83
CA ASP A 86 -4.10 2.68 -5.99
C ASP A 86 -5.44 3.40 -5.81
N LEU A 87 -6.26 3.40 -6.85
CA LEU A 87 -7.55 4.10 -6.88
C LEU A 87 -8.70 3.10 -6.85
N VAL A 88 -9.54 3.20 -5.82
CA VAL A 88 -10.76 2.41 -5.65
C VAL A 88 -11.92 3.06 -6.40
N LEU A 89 -12.40 2.40 -7.45
CA LEU A 89 -13.40 2.91 -8.37
C LEU A 89 -14.57 1.91 -8.49
N THR A 90 -15.79 2.41 -8.67
CA THR A 90 -16.89 1.56 -9.16
C THR A 90 -16.71 1.32 -10.66
N HIS A 91 -17.35 0.30 -11.23
CA HIS A 91 -17.21 -0.04 -12.65
C HIS A 91 -17.44 1.17 -13.59
N ASP A 92 -18.46 1.97 -13.31
CA ASP A 92 -18.81 3.14 -14.13
C ASP A 92 -17.80 4.30 -13.98
N GLU A 93 -17.01 4.30 -12.90
CA GLU A 93 -16.00 5.33 -12.63
C GLU A 93 -14.63 5.00 -13.25
N VAL A 94 -14.37 3.73 -13.61
CA VAL A 94 -13.07 3.26 -14.13
C VAL A 94 -12.63 4.07 -15.35
N ASN A 95 -13.38 3.98 -16.45
CA ASN A 95 -12.97 4.56 -17.73
C ASN A 95 -12.91 6.11 -17.71
N PRO A 96 -13.83 6.83 -17.04
CA PRO A 96 -13.72 8.28 -16.88
C PRO A 96 -12.45 8.73 -16.16
N VAL A 97 -12.06 8.06 -15.06
CA VAL A 97 -10.84 8.41 -14.32
C VAL A 97 -9.60 8.01 -15.12
N LEU A 98 -9.57 6.79 -15.66
CA LEU A 98 -8.49 6.28 -16.50
C LEU A 98 -8.16 7.23 -17.66
N SER A 99 -9.19 7.68 -18.38
CA SER A 99 -9.00 8.57 -19.54
C SER A 99 -8.33 9.90 -19.15
N ARG A 100 -8.68 10.46 -17.98
CA ARG A 100 -8.09 11.72 -17.49
C ARG A 100 -6.66 11.55 -17.02
N LEU A 101 -6.34 10.42 -16.40
CA LEU A 101 -4.97 10.08 -16.01
C LEU A 101 -4.06 9.97 -17.25
N LEU A 102 -4.46 9.18 -18.24
CA LEU A 102 -3.71 9.02 -19.49
C LEU A 102 -3.51 10.36 -20.22
N ALA A 103 -4.57 11.17 -20.33
CA ALA A 103 -4.49 12.49 -20.95
C ALA A 103 -3.55 13.46 -20.21
N SER A 104 -3.24 13.19 -18.95
CA SER A 104 -2.34 13.99 -18.11
C SER A 104 -0.94 13.41 -17.98
N GLY A 105 -0.63 12.33 -18.71
CA GLY A 105 0.69 11.69 -18.71
C GLY A 105 0.93 10.67 -17.60
N PHE A 106 -0.10 10.28 -16.85
CA PHE A 106 0.01 9.13 -15.93
C PHE A 106 0.01 7.82 -16.71
N THR A 107 0.69 6.83 -16.15
CA THR A 107 0.65 5.44 -16.59
C THR A 107 -0.33 4.67 -15.71
N ILE A 108 -1.22 3.89 -16.34
CA ILE A 108 -2.01 2.88 -15.63
C ILE A 108 -1.18 1.60 -15.61
N THR A 109 -0.76 1.18 -14.42
CA THR A 109 0.11 0.02 -14.26
C THR A 109 -0.68 -1.26 -14.01
N ALA A 110 -1.90 -1.15 -13.46
CA ALA A 110 -2.82 -2.28 -13.33
C ALA A 110 -4.28 -1.82 -13.16
N LEU A 111 -5.22 -2.72 -13.48
CA LEU A 111 -6.63 -2.62 -13.14
C LEU A 111 -7.14 -4.02 -12.77
N HIS A 112 -7.61 -4.22 -11.53
CA HIS A 112 -8.05 -5.53 -11.04
C HIS A 112 -9.00 -5.39 -9.84
N ASN A 113 -9.45 -6.53 -9.31
CA ASN A 113 -10.23 -6.59 -8.07
C ASN A 113 -9.31 -6.83 -6.85
N HIS A 114 -9.73 -6.38 -5.67
CA HIS A 114 -9.21 -6.89 -4.38
C HIS A 114 -10.21 -7.87 -3.76
N LEU A 115 -11.51 -7.58 -3.89
CA LEU A 115 -12.60 -8.32 -3.26
C LEU A 115 -13.41 -9.02 -4.34
N LEU A 116 -13.58 -10.34 -4.23
CA LEU A 116 -14.46 -11.08 -5.12
C LEU A 116 -15.91 -10.93 -4.66
N ARG A 117 -16.84 -10.63 -5.58
CA ARG A 117 -18.30 -10.60 -5.32
C ARG A 117 -18.77 -9.51 -4.35
N SER A 118 -17.98 -8.46 -4.14
CA SER A 118 -18.42 -7.31 -3.37
C SER A 118 -19.61 -6.61 -4.04
N SER A 119 -20.49 -6.03 -3.21
CA SER A 119 -21.64 -5.25 -3.69
C SER A 119 -21.75 -3.92 -2.95
N PRO A 120 -21.74 -2.75 -3.64
CA PRO A 120 -21.44 -2.64 -5.07
C PRO A 120 -20.03 -3.13 -5.40
N ALA A 121 -19.84 -3.59 -6.64
CA ALA A 121 -18.54 -4.04 -7.11
C ALA A 121 -17.55 -2.87 -7.19
N THR A 122 -16.31 -3.14 -6.81
CA THR A 122 -15.20 -2.19 -6.86
C THR A 122 -14.02 -2.76 -7.64
N MET A 123 -13.33 -1.87 -8.34
CA MET A 123 -12.08 -2.12 -9.06
C MET A 123 -10.99 -1.22 -8.50
N TYR A 124 -9.75 -1.66 -8.63
CA TYR A 124 -8.57 -1.04 -8.08
C TYR A 124 -7.62 -0.78 -9.24
N MET A 125 -7.25 0.49 -9.39
CA MET A 125 -6.45 0.96 -10.51
C MET A 125 -5.13 1.50 -9.98
N HIS A 126 -4.06 0.79 -10.30
CA HIS A 126 -2.71 1.24 -9.97
C HIS A 126 -2.22 2.26 -10.99
N ILE A 127 -1.61 3.31 -10.47
CA ILE A 127 -1.13 4.45 -11.26
C ILE A 127 0.34 4.70 -10.96
N ALA A 128 1.07 5.16 -11.97
CA ALA A 128 2.42 5.67 -11.84
C ALA A 128 2.56 7.00 -12.62
N GLY A 129 3.48 7.85 -12.20
CA GLY A 129 3.83 9.08 -12.92
C GLY A 129 5.10 9.71 -12.39
N HIS A 130 5.89 10.34 -13.26
CA HIS A 130 7.11 11.08 -12.92
C HIS A 130 7.00 12.52 -13.45
N GLY A 131 7.56 13.48 -12.72
CA GLY A 131 7.63 14.87 -13.18
C GLY A 131 7.40 15.89 -12.07
N ASP A 132 6.96 17.09 -12.47
CA ASP A 132 6.65 18.18 -11.53
C ASP A 132 5.57 17.76 -10.51
N PRO A 133 5.87 17.79 -9.20
CA PRO A 133 4.99 17.27 -8.17
C PRO A 133 3.66 18.03 -8.07
N VAL A 134 3.64 19.33 -8.34
CA VAL A 134 2.43 20.16 -8.27
C VAL A 134 1.51 19.87 -9.46
N LYS A 135 2.07 19.67 -10.66
CA LYS A 135 1.31 19.27 -11.85
C LYS A 135 0.73 17.87 -11.69
N LEU A 136 1.53 16.92 -11.20
CA LEU A 136 1.07 15.56 -10.90
C LEU A 136 -0.10 15.57 -9.89
N ALA A 137 0.03 16.35 -8.82
CA ALA A 137 -1.02 16.55 -7.82
C ALA A 137 -2.31 17.13 -8.41
N ALA A 138 -2.21 18.19 -9.22
CA ALA A 138 -3.35 18.82 -9.87
C ALA A 138 -4.06 17.87 -10.84
N ALA A 139 -3.29 17.14 -11.65
CA ALA A 139 -3.80 16.14 -12.59
C ALA A 139 -4.51 14.99 -11.88
N LEU A 140 -3.92 14.45 -10.81
CA LEU A 140 -4.55 13.41 -10.00
C LEU A 140 -5.89 13.87 -9.42
N ARG A 141 -5.95 15.08 -8.85
CA ARG A 141 -7.21 15.65 -8.34
C ARG A 141 -8.26 15.80 -9.45
N GLN A 142 -7.85 16.28 -10.63
CA GLN A 142 -8.75 16.41 -11.78
C GLN A 142 -9.27 15.06 -12.28
N ALA A 143 -8.43 14.02 -12.28
CA ALA A 143 -8.83 12.67 -12.61
C ALA A 143 -9.85 12.12 -11.60
N LEU A 144 -9.57 12.22 -10.29
CA LEU A 144 -10.49 11.76 -9.25
C LEU A 144 -11.85 12.48 -9.28
N SER A 145 -11.90 13.74 -9.76
CA SER A 145 -13.18 14.46 -9.94
C SER A 145 -14.11 13.87 -11.01
N ALA A 146 -13.63 12.91 -11.81
CA ALA A 146 -14.48 12.11 -12.70
C ALA A 146 -15.15 10.92 -11.99
N SER A 147 -14.94 10.77 -10.69
CA SER A 147 -15.59 9.76 -9.83
C SER A 147 -16.33 10.45 -8.68
N ARG A 148 -17.04 9.65 -7.86
CA ARG A 148 -17.65 10.13 -6.62
C ARG A 148 -16.70 10.08 -5.41
N THR A 149 -15.43 9.78 -5.62
CA THR A 149 -14.42 9.73 -4.55
C THR A 149 -14.44 11.03 -3.72
N PRO A 150 -14.66 10.97 -2.40
CA PRO A 150 -14.66 12.15 -1.55
C PRO A 150 -13.30 12.87 -1.54
N LEU A 151 -13.26 14.07 -2.11
CA LEU A 151 -12.03 14.87 -2.21
C LEU A 151 -11.80 15.81 -1.02
N ALA A 152 -12.87 16.25 -0.35
CA ALA A 152 -12.76 17.08 0.85
C ALA A 152 -12.08 16.30 1.98
N ALA A 153 -11.13 16.91 2.70
CA ALA A 153 -10.44 16.31 3.86
C ALA A 153 -11.43 15.54 4.76
N PRO A 154 -11.10 14.30 5.21
CA PRO A 154 -11.99 13.59 6.10
C PRO A 154 -12.15 14.43 7.37
N GLN A 155 -13.38 14.63 7.83
CA GLN A 155 -13.58 15.26 9.13
C GLN A 155 -12.89 14.40 10.19
N SER A 156 -12.05 14.99 11.03
CA SER A 156 -11.43 14.28 12.14
C SER A 156 -12.52 13.61 12.97
N PRO A 157 -12.43 12.30 13.26
CA PRO A 157 -13.37 11.68 14.17
C PRO A 157 -13.33 12.42 15.51
N SER A 158 -14.48 12.54 16.18
CA SER A 158 -14.47 13.07 17.55
C SER A 158 -13.54 12.23 18.43
N ALA A 159 -12.95 12.83 19.46
CA ALA A 159 -12.06 12.13 20.39
C ALA A 159 -12.73 10.87 21.02
N SER A 160 -14.07 10.80 21.08
CA SER A 160 -14.78 9.63 21.58
C SER A 160 -14.87 8.48 20.57
N ALA A 161 -14.84 8.76 19.26
CA ALA A 161 -14.80 7.72 18.22
C ALA A 161 -13.40 7.10 18.09
N ALA A 162 -12.34 7.87 18.38
CA ALA A 162 -10.96 7.42 18.40
C ALA A 162 -10.66 6.43 19.56
N ALA A 163 -11.45 6.45 20.63
CA ALA A 163 -11.26 5.63 21.83
C ALA A 163 -11.92 4.24 21.76
N SER A 164 -12.53 3.87 20.62
CA SER A 164 -13.14 2.55 20.43
C SER A 164 -12.04 1.49 20.48
N ARG A 165 -11.95 0.75 21.60
CA ARG A 165 -11.09 -0.45 21.64
C ARG A 165 -11.53 -1.39 20.54
N LEU A 166 -10.56 -1.87 19.77
CA LEU A 166 -10.81 -2.90 18.78
C LEU A 166 -11.29 -4.16 19.50
N ASP A 167 -12.39 -4.76 19.02
CA ASP A 167 -12.94 -6.00 19.58
C ASP A 167 -12.13 -7.23 19.14
N LEU A 168 -10.82 -7.19 19.41
CA LEU A 168 -9.83 -8.23 19.14
C LEU A 168 -8.73 -8.18 20.20
N ASP A 169 -8.17 -9.34 20.56
CA ASP A 169 -6.95 -9.40 21.37
C ASP A 169 -5.73 -9.04 20.52
N VAL A 170 -5.50 -7.73 20.37
CA VAL A 170 -4.38 -7.19 19.57
C VAL A 170 -3.02 -7.72 20.05
N ALA A 171 -2.84 -7.92 21.36
CA ALA A 171 -1.57 -8.42 21.88
C ALA A 171 -1.35 -9.89 21.47
N ALA A 172 -2.38 -10.72 21.50
CA ALA A 172 -2.30 -12.09 20.98
C ALA A 172 -2.07 -12.11 19.47
N LEU A 173 -2.78 -11.27 18.70
CA LEU A 173 -2.60 -11.19 17.26
C LEU A 173 -1.19 -10.73 16.89
N ASN A 174 -0.62 -9.74 17.58
CA ASN A 174 0.77 -9.31 17.36
C ASN A 174 1.77 -10.45 17.60
N ARG A 175 1.59 -11.25 18.65
CA ARG A 175 2.42 -12.43 18.91
C ARG A 175 2.30 -13.49 17.81
N LEU A 176 1.08 -13.73 17.31
CA LEU A 176 0.83 -14.72 16.25
C LEU A 176 1.38 -14.26 14.90
N MET A 177 1.18 -12.99 14.56
CA MET A 177 1.66 -12.39 13.31
C MET A 177 3.19 -12.19 13.33
N GLY A 178 3.79 -12.07 14.52
CA GLY A 178 5.22 -11.81 14.68
C GLY A 178 5.60 -10.39 14.26
N GLY A 179 4.74 -9.42 14.56
CA GLY A 179 4.93 -8.00 14.25
C GLY A 179 3.92 -7.14 15.01
N GLU A 180 4.18 -5.83 15.08
CA GLU A 180 3.28 -4.87 15.74
C GLU A 180 2.27 -4.30 14.75
N GLY A 181 0.98 -4.52 15.01
CA GLY A 181 -0.09 -3.92 14.23
C GLY A 181 -0.48 -2.53 14.72
N LYS A 182 -0.95 -1.68 13.82
CA LYS A 182 -1.48 -0.34 14.10
C LYS A 182 -3.00 -0.34 14.00
N THR A 183 -3.67 0.37 14.90
CA THR A 183 -5.13 0.52 14.86
C THR A 183 -5.53 1.85 14.24
N ALA A 184 -6.38 1.80 13.21
CA ALA A 184 -6.91 2.98 12.54
C ALA A 184 -8.30 2.68 11.96
N GLY A 185 -9.26 3.60 12.14
CA GLY A 185 -10.62 3.43 11.62
C GLY A 185 -11.33 2.16 12.11
N GLY A 186 -10.99 1.67 13.31
CA GLY A 186 -11.53 0.43 13.87
C GLY A 186 -11.12 -0.83 13.11
N ILE A 187 -9.91 -0.82 12.53
CA ILE A 187 -9.21 -1.93 11.85
C ILE A 187 -7.83 -2.08 12.50
N LEU A 188 -7.34 -3.31 12.61
CA LEU A 188 -5.93 -3.60 12.92
C LEU A 188 -5.16 -3.88 11.63
N GLN A 189 -4.09 -3.13 11.41
CA GLN A 189 -3.32 -3.14 10.17
C GLN A 189 -1.88 -3.55 10.46
N TYR A 190 -1.36 -4.48 9.66
CA TYR A 190 0.03 -4.91 9.68
C TYR A 190 0.71 -4.54 8.37
N SER A 191 2.01 -4.26 8.44
CA SER A 191 2.86 -3.98 7.29
C SER A 191 4.14 -4.78 7.45
N PHE A 192 4.46 -5.63 6.47
CA PHE A 192 5.66 -6.45 6.44
C PHE A 192 6.48 -6.07 5.20
N PRO A 193 7.53 -5.23 5.36
CA PRO A 193 8.44 -4.87 4.28
C PRO A 193 9.20 -6.08 3.72
N ARG A 194 9.49 -6.05 2.42
CA ARG A 194 10.43 -6.96 1.77
C ARG A 194 11.85 -6.73 2.24
N ALA A 195 12.63 -7.80 2.41
CA ALA A 195 14.06 -7.69 2.73
C ALA A 195 14.90 -7.27 1.52
N GLU A 196 14.41 -7.53 0.31
CA GLU A 196 15.02 -7.05 -0.92
C GLU A 196 14.94 -5.52 -1.02
N ARG A 197 15.94 -4.94 -1.68
CA ARG A 197 15.85 -3.59 -2.21
C ARG A 197 14.98 -3.63 -3.47
N LEU A 198 13.89 -2.88 -3.46
CA LEU A 198 12.92 -2.88 -4.54
C LEU A 198 13.10 -1.64 -5.42
N MET A 199 13.03 -1.82 -6.74
CA MET A 199 13.16 -0.76 -7.72
C MET A 199 11.93 -0.73 -8.63
N ASP A 200 11.61 0.43 -9.23
CA ASP A 200 10.76 0.56 -10.42
C ASP A 200 11.54 1.43 -11.43
N GLY A 201 12.05 0.80 -12.49
CA GLY A 201 13.10 1.37 -13.31
C GLY A 201 14.34 1.70 -12.48
N ASP A 202 14.81 2.95 -12.56
CA ASP A 202 15.99 3.43 -11.84
C ASP A 202 15.69 3.94 -10.42
N MET A 203 14.41 3.93 -10.01
CA MET A 203 13.96 4.49 -8.73
C MET A 203 13.78 3.42 -7.67
N GLU A 204 14.43 3.61 -6.52
CA GLU A 204 14.16 2.78 -5.35
C GLU A 204 12.75 3.04 -4.83
N THR A 205 12.00 1.97 -4.58
CA THR A 205 10.61 2.00 -4.16
C THR A 205 10.48 1.51 -2.70
N PRO A 206 10.52 2.43 -1.71
CA PRO A 206 10.45 2.06 -0.30
C PRO A 206 9.07 1.48 0.04
N PRO A 207 8.95 0.74 1.17
CA PRO A 207 7.70 0.12 1.61
C PRO A 207 6.49 1.07 1.66
N THR A 208 6.73 2.35 1.93
CA THR A 208 5.74 3.44 2.03
C THR A 208 5.11 3.84 0.69
N MET A 209 5.70 3.41 -0.43
CA MET A 209 5.17 3.52 -1.79
C MET A 209 4.24 2.36 -2.18
N GLY A 210 3.85 1.51 -1.23
CA GLY A 210 2.90 0.41 -1.48
C GLY A 210 3.54 -0.92 -1.86
N THR A 211 4.80 -1.14 -1.45
CA THR A 211 5.56 -2.37 -1.74
C THR A 211 5.81 -3.24 -0.50
N ALA A 212 5.16 -2.92 0.62
CA ALA A 212 5.06 -3.81 1.78
C ALA A 212 3.87 -4.74 1.65
N THR A 213 3.98 -5.97 2.17
CA THR A 213 2.80 -6.81 2.38
C THR A 213 1.89 -6.15 3.42
N ALA A 214 0.66 -5.81 3.03
CA ALA A 214 -0.32 -5.19 3.90
C ALA A 214 -1.41 -6.19 4.29
N ILE A 215 -1.73 -6.25 5.58
CA ILE A 215 -2.73 -7.20 6.12
C ILE A 215 -3.64 -6.46 7.09
N ASN A 216 -4.95 -6.50 6.85
CA ASN A 216 -5.94 -5.80 7.64
C ASN A 216 -6.91 -6.77 8.31
N PHE A 217 -7.30 -6.48 9.56
CA PHE A 217 -8.30 -7.21 10.34
C PHE A 217 -9.43 -6.25 10.74
N GLN A 218 -10.64 -6.52 10.25
CA GLN A 218 -11.87 -5.90 10.71
C GLN A 218 -12.59 -6.82 11.68
N PRO A 219 -12.82 -6.42 12.94
CA PRO A 219 -13.62 -7.22 13.87
C PRO A 219 -15.02 -7.45 13.31
N THR A 220 -15.50 -8.69 13.38
CA THR A 220 -16.86 -9.08 12.98
C THR A 220 -17.70 -9.64 14.14
N GLY A 221 -17.18 -9.52 15.37
CA GLY A 221 -17.81 -9.97 16.62
C GLY A 221 -17.34 -11.38 17.03
N ASP A 222 -17.56 -11.74 18.29
CA ASP A 222 -17.28 -13.07 18.85
C ASP A 222 -15.84 -13.58 18.61
N GLY A 223 -14.86 -12.68 18.66
CA GLY A 223 -13.44 -12.99 18.40
C GLY A 223 -13.11 -13.26 16.92
N ARG A 224 -14.05 -13.02 16.00
CA ARG A 224 -13.87 -13.17 14.56
C ARG A 224 -13.41 -11.87 13.92
N ALA A 225 -12.76 -12.02 12.76
CA ALA A 225 -12.40 -10.90 11.91
C ALA A 225 -12.58 -11.24 10.44
N ALA A 226 -13.01 -10.25 9.66
CA ALA A 226 -12.79 -10.23 8.22
C ALA A 226 -11.37 -9.75 7.94
N ILE A 227 -10.63 -10.50 7.13
CA ILE A 227 -9.27 -10.18 6.71
C ILE A 227 -9.18 -9.96 5.20
N THR A 228 -8.34 -9.02 4.82
CA THR A 228 -7.96 -8.76 3.43
C THR A 228 -6.66 -7.97 3.41
N GLY A 229 -6.04 -7.91 2.24
CA GLY A 229 -4.79 -7.22 2.03
C GLY A 229 -4.15 -7.75 0.76
N ASP A 230 -2.83 -7.65 0.71
CA ASP A 230 -2.02 -8.13 -0.40
C ASP A 230 -0.65 -8.59 0.07
N PHE A 231 -0.21 -9.73 -0.45
CA PHE A 231 1.17 -10.18 -0.34
C PHE A 231 1.98 -9.63 -1.50
N VAL A 232 3.18 -9.11 -1.20
CA VAL A 232 4.17 -8.70 -2.20
C VAL A 232 5.23 -9.79 -2.31
N LEU A 233 5.30 -10.44 -3.46
CA LEU A 233 5.97 -11.72 -3.66
C LEU A 233 6.96 -11.64 -4.80
N VAL A 234 8.07 -12.38 -4.70
CA VAL A 234 8.87 -12.73 -5.88
C VAL A 234 8.36 -14.04 -6.49
N ALA A 235 8.75 -14.32 -7.74
CA ALA A 235 8.19 -15.43 -8.53
C ALA A 235 8.17 -16.79 -7.81
N ASN A 236 9.23 -17.15 -7.08
CA ASN A 236 9.35 -18.44 -6.40
C ASN A 236 8.56 -18.52 -5.08
N GLU A 237 8.03 -17.40 -4.57
CA GLU A 237 7.20 -17.34 -3.35
C GLU A 237 5.71 -17.51 -3.67
N VAL A 238 5.28 -17.27 -4.92
CA VAL A 238 3.87 -17.27 -5.36
C VAL A 238 3.16 -18.59 -5.06
N ASP A 239 3.61 -19.71 -5.63
CA ASP A 239 2.95 -21.01 -5.44
C ASP A 239 2.96 -21.49 -3.98
N PRO A 240 4.09 -21.39 -3.23
CA PRO A 240 4.10 -21.70 -1.80
C PRO A 240 3.08 -20.91 -0.98
N VAL A 241 2.98 -19.58 -1.21
CA VAL A 241 2.04 -18.72 -0.48
C VAL A 241 0.60 -19.07 -0.85
N LEU A 242 0.27 -19.24 -2.14
CA LEU A 242 -1.06 -19.68 -2.60
C LEU A 242 -1.51 -20.94 -1.87
N ARG A 243 -0.66 -21.97 -1.82
CA ARG A 243 -1.00 -23.25 -1.19
C ARG A 243 -1.23 -23.10 0.31
N VAL A 244 -0.43 -22.29 0.99
CA VAL A 244 -0.59 -22.05 2.43
C VAL A 244 -1.90 -21.31 2.71
N LEU A 245 -2.22 -20.25 1.97
CA LEU A 245 -3.48 -19.52 2.13
C LEU A 245 -4.68 -20.46 1.93
N ARG A 246 -4.69 -21.22 0.83
CA ARG A 246 -5.79 -22.16 0.54
C ARG A 246 -5.95 -23.26 1.58
N THR A 247 -4.85 -23.83 2.08
CA THR A 247 -4.88 -24.87 3.12
C THR A 247 -5.41 -24.34 4.46
N ASN A 248 -5.24 -23.04 4.73
CA ASN A 248 -5.75 -22.39 5.93
C ASN A 248 -7.16 -21.80 5.75
N GLY A 249 -7.83 -22.09 4.64
CA GLY A 249 -9.18 -21.60 4.37
C GLY A 249 -9.24 -20.11 4.02
N ILE A 250 -8.13 -19.51 3.60
CA ILE A 250 -8.06 -18.12 3.15
C ILE A 250 -8.21 -18.11 1.63
N GLU A 251 -9.21 -17.38 1.14
CA GLU A 251 -9.47 -17.24 -0.29
C GLU A 251 -8.42 -16.34 -0.92
N VAL A 252 -7.91 -16.73 -2.09
CA VAL A 252 -7.09 -15.85 -2.93
C VAL A 252 -8.03 -15.20 -3.93
N THR A 253 -8.02 -13.88 -3.97
CA THR A 253 -8.99 -13.09 -4.75
C THR A 253 -8.40 -12.51 -6.03
N ALA A 254 -7.08 -12.29 -6.09
CA ALA A 254 -6.35 -11.85 -7.28
C ALA A 254 -4.86 -12.21 -7.19
N LEU A 255 -4.21 -12.35 -8.35
CA LEU A 255 -2.76 -12.44 -8.51
C LEU A 255 -2.36 -11.65 -9.76
N HIS A 256 -1.56 -10.60 -9.59
CA HIS A 256 -1.19 -9.67 -10.66
C HIS A 256 0.08 -8.88 -10.30
N ASN A 257 0.32 -7.73 -10.93
CA ASN A 257 1.47 -6.86 -10.69
C ASN A 257 0.97 -5.42 -10.45
N HIS A 258 1.63 -4.62 -9.60
CA HIS A 258 1.28 -3.20 -9.41
C HIS A 258 2.20 -2.25 -10.20
N MET A 259 3.33 -2.75 -10.69
CA MET A 259 4.33 -1.98 -11.43
C MET A 259 4.66 -2.65 -12.78
N LEU A 260 5.21 -1.85 -13.69
CA LEU A 260 5.59 -2.32 -15.02
C LEU A 260 7.08 -2.68 -15.14
N ASN A 261 7.96 -1.98 -14.42
CA ASN A 261 9.42 -2.12 -14.54
C ASN A 261 10.09 -2.41 -13.20
N ASP A 262 9.40 -3.18 -12.36
CA ASP A 262 9.86 -3.54 -11.04
C ASP A 262 11.00 -4.57 -11.05
N GLU A 263 12.01 -4.33 -10.22
CA GLU A 263 13.16 -5.22 -10.03
C GLU A 263 13.43 -5.44 -8.53
N PRO A 264 13.49 -6.70 -8.05
CA PRO A 264 13.12 -7.92 -8.78
C PRO A 264 11.64 -7.90 -9.18
N ARG A 265 11.25 -8.68 -10.21
CA ARG A 265 9.84 -8.79 -10.60
C ARG A 265 8.97 -9.26 -9.44
N LEU A 266 8.01 -8.42 -9.06
CA LEU A 266 7.06 -8.60 -7.98
C LEU A 266 5.69 -9.03 -8.49
N PHE A 267 5.03 -9.84 -7.68
CA PHE A 267 3.66 -10.29 -7.84
C PHE A 267 2.87 -9.91 -6.59
N PHE A 268 1.67 -9.41 -6.80
CA PHE A 268 0.76 -8.97 -5.75
C PHE A 268 -0.40 -9.94 -5.68
N MET A 269 -0.69 -10.43 -4.48
CA MET A 269 -1.69 -11.46 -4.26
C MET A 269 -2.68 -11.04 -3.18
N HIS A 270 -3.91 -10.78 -3.60
CA HIS A 270 -4.98 -10.40 -2.70
C HIS A 270 -5.70 -11.62 -2.14
N PHE A 271 -6.28 -11.44 -0.96
CA PHE A 271 -6.95 -12.50 -0.25
C PHE A 271 -8.17 -12.00 0.54
N TRP A 272 -9.04 -12.93 0.91
CA TRP A 272 -10.22 -12.68 1.73
C TRP A 272 -10.53 -13.86 2.64
N ALA A 273 -10.96 -13.60 3.88
CA ALA A 273 -11.62 -14.56 4.75
C ALA A 273 -12.38 -13.85 5.87
N ASN A 274 -13.38 -14.51 6.48
CA ASN A 274 -14.04 -14.05 7.70
C ASN A 274 -14.25 -15.21 8.67
N ASP A 275 -13.43 -15.29 9.72
CA ASP A 275 -13.34 -16.44 10.63
C ASP A 275 -12.72 -16.02 11.98
N ASP A 276 -12.48 -16.97 12.88
CA ASP A 276 -11.72 -16.78 14.12
C ASP A 276 -10.39 -16.05 13.86
N ALA A 277 -10.18 -14.92 14.52
CA ALA A 277 -9.05 -14.05 14.23
C ALA A 277 -7.68 -14.71 14.52
N ALA A 278 -7.60 -15.58 15.54
CA ALA A 278 -6.37 -16.27 15.88
C ALA A 278 -6.02 -17.37 14.88
N LYS A 279 -7.02 -18.10 14.36
CA LYS A 279 -6.86 -19.05 13.24
C LYS A 279 -6.37 -18.33 11.99
N LEU A 280 -6.99 -17.21 11.64
CA LEU A 280 -6.60 -16.41 10.48
C LEU A 280 -5.18 -15.87 10.62
N ALA A 281 -4.81 -15.33 11.79
CA ALA A 281 -3.46 -14.85 12.05
C ALA A 281 -2.39 -15.96 11.90
N ARG A 282 -2.67 -17.18 12.36
CA ARG A 282 -1.76 -18.33 12.15
C ARG A 282 -1.60 -18.67 10.66
N GLY A 283 -2.69 -18.68 9.90
CA GLY A 283 -2.64 -18.94 8.46
C GLY A 283 -1.85 -17.88 7.70
N LEU A 284 -2.06 -16.60 8.03
CA LEU A 284 -1.31 -15.48 7.46
C LEU A 284 0.17 -15.52 7.86
N ARG A 285 0.49 -15.81 9.12
CA ARG A 285 1.88 -16.00 9.57
C ARG A 285 2.57 -17.12 8.80
N ALA A 286 1.91 -18.26 8.63
CA ALA A 286 2.48 -19.37 7.88
C ALA A 286 2.75 -19.01 6.41
N ALA A 287 1.98 -18.10 5.82
CA ALA A 287 2.23 -17.56 4.48
C ALA A 287 3.43 -16.58 4.48
N LEU A 288 3.49 -15.66 5.45
CA LEU A 288 4.63 -14.76 5.66
C LEU A 288 5.95 -15.52 5.90
N ASP A 289 5.91 -16.70 6.50
CA ASP A 289 7.08 -17.58 6.68
C ASP A 289 7.61 -18.18 5.37
N ARG A 290 6.86 -18.09 4.27
CA ARG A 290 7.29 -18.50 2.92
C ARG A 290 7.95 -17.38 2.13
N MET A 291 8.18 -16.24 2.77
CA MET A 291 8.60 -15.01 2.14
C MET A 291 9.86 -14.45 2.81
N ASN A 292 10.70 -13.80 2.03
CA ASN A 292 11.87 -13.08 2.53
C ASN A 292 11.52 -11.64 2.97
N ASN A 293 10.84 -11.54 4.11
CA ASN A 293 10.48 -10.26 4.72
C ASN A 293 11.61 -9.70 5.62
N GLN A 294 11.65 -8.37 5.79
CA GLN A 294 12.48 -7.75 6.81
C GLN A 294 12.06 -8.27 8.18
N ARG A 295 13.04 -8.70 8.97
CA ARG A 295 12.80 -9.11 10.35
C ARG A 295 12.75 -7.85 11.22
N SER A 296 11.73 -7.78 12.05
CA SER A 296 11.61 -6.78 13.11
C SER A 296 12.66 -6.97 14.20
#